data_AF-E5DG83-F1
#
_entry.id   AF-E5DG83-F1
#
_cell.length_a   1.000
_cell.length_b   1.000
_cell.length_c   1.000
_cell.angle_alpha   90.00
_cell.angle_beta   90.00
_cell.angle_gamma   90.00
#
_symmetry.space_group_name_H-M   'P 1'
#
loop_
_entity.id
_entity.type
_entity.pdbx_description
1 polymer ?
#
loop_
_entity_poly.entity_id
_entity_poly.type
_entity_poly.pdbx_seq_one_letter_code
_entity_poly.pdbx_strand_id
1 'polypeptide(L)'
;MGRAETGSWVKSGPVEARLVASVQGVGDLAKIPLGLEVRLEPGWKTYWRTPGDAGFAPRLDWSESRNLKATELIYPAPHRFTVLGFETAGYDAEVLFPIAATPAEPGKPLD
;
A
#
# COMPACT_ATOMS: atom_id res chain seq x y z
N MET A 1 8.12 21.56 -6.90
CA MET A 1 8.63 20.31 -6.30
C MET A 1 7.69 19.98 -5.15
N GLY A 2 6.78 19.01 -5.33
CA GLY A 2 5.75 18.68 -4.33
C GLY A 2 6.36 17.99 -3.12
N ARG A 3 5.96 18.38 -1.91
CA ARG A 3 6.32 17.66 -0.68
C ARG A 3 5.36 16.49 -0.47
N ALA A 4 5.89 15.40 0.08
CA ALA A 4 5.09 14.27 0.51
C ALA A 4 4.50 14.54 1.91
N GLU A 5 3.28 14.06 2.14
CA GLU A 5 2.65 14.06 3.46
C GLU A 5 2.50 12.63 3.96
N THR A 6 2.74 12.39 5.24
CA THR A 6 2.69 11.04 5.83
C THR A 6 1.62 10.97 6.89
N GLY A 7 0.77 9.94 6.83
CA GLY A 7 -0.11 9.57 7.92
C GLY A 7 0.64 8.91 9.09
N SER A 8 -0.09 8.70 10.19
CA SER A 8 0.42 7.98 11.36
C SER A 8 0.65 6.50 11.06
N TRP A 9 1.64 5.91 11.74
CA TRP A 9 1.85 4.47 11.73
C TRP A 9 0.71 3.74 12.45
N VAL A 10 0.24 2.66 11.85
CA VAL A 10 -0.69 1.70 12.43
C VAL A 10 0.03 0.37 12.58
N LYS A 11 0.11 -0.14 13.82
CA LYS A 11 0.72 -1.45 14.12
C LYS A 11 -0.35 -2.52 14.29
N SER A 12 -0.14 -3.67 13.65
CA SER A 12 -0.97 -4.87 13.79
C SER A 12 -0.07 -6.10 13.80
N GLY A 13 0.17 -6.66 15.00
CA GLY A 13 1.12 -7.75 15.19
C GLY A 13 2.53 -7.38 14.67
N PRO A 14 3.11 -8.17 13.76
CA PRO A 14 4.47 -7.96 13.24
C PRO A 14 4.54 -6.96 12.08
N VAL A 15 3.42 -6.29 11.77
CA VAL A 15 3.30 -5.36 10.64
C VAL A 15 3.04 -3.96 11.16
N GLU A 16 3.78 -2.99 10.63
CA GLU A 16 3.47 -1.57 10.75
C GLU A 16 3.19 -1.00 9.37
N ALA A 17 2.13 -0.21 9.22
CA ALA A 17 1.80 0.41 7.94
C ALA A 17 1.41 1.87 8.09
N ARG A 18 1.69 2.69 7.07
CA ARG A 18 1.17 4.06 6.96
C ARG A 18 0.90 4.42 5.51
N LEU A 19 0.04 5.41 5.32
CA LEU A 19 -0.15 6.05 4.02
C LEU A 19 0.79 7.25 3.86
N VAL A 20 1.31 7.41 2.65
CA VAL A 20 2.17 8.51 2.23
C VAL A 20 1.56 9.11 0.98
N ALA A 21 1.13 10.37 1.03
CA ALA A 21 0.75 11.11 -0.15
C ALA A 21 2.01 11.71 -0.78
N SER A 22 2.19 11.56 -2.09
CA SER A 22 3.32 12.20 -2.80
C SER A 22 3.06 13.69 -3.11
N VAL A 23 1.90 14.19 -2.70
CA VAL A 23 1.41 15.55 -2.94
C VAL A 23 0.78 16.10 -1.65
N GLN A 24 0.82 17.42 -1.48
CA GLN A 24 0.22 18.13 -0.33
C GLN A 24 -1.26 18.47 -0.53
N GLY A 25 -1.80 18.20 -1.71
CA GLY A 25 -3.18 18.55 -2.04
C GLY A 25 -3.62 17.83 -3.30
N VAL A 26 -4.93 17.59 -3.38
CA VAL A 26 -5.55 16.90 -4.51
C VAL A 26 -5.51 17.78 -5.76
N GLY A 27 -5.82 19.08 -5.64
CA GLY A 27 -5.92 19.99 -6.79
C GLY A 27 -6.84 19.39 -7.88
N ASP A 28 -6.47 19.56 -9.15
CA ASP A 28 -7.21 19.00 -10.29
C ASP A 28 -6.71 17.61 -10.70
N LEU A 29 -5.99 16.90 -9.82
CA LEU A 29 -5.44 15.58 -10.14
C LEU A 29 -6.57 14.57 -10.34
N ALA A 30 -6.63 13.98 -11.54
CA ALA A 30 -7.53 12.88 -11.84
C ALA A 30 -7.18 11.59 -11.06
N LYS A 31 -5.90 11.41 -10.73
CA LYS A 31 -5.41 10.33 -9.86
C LYS A 31 -4.43 10.91 -8.86
N ILE A 32 -4.66 10.62 -7.59
CA ILE A 32 -3.86 11.08 -6.46
C ILE A 32 -2.82 9.98 -6.17
N PRO A 33 -1.51 10.28 -6.31
CA PRO A 33 -0.46 9.31 -6.03
C PRO A 33 -0.27 9.17 -4.51
N LEU A 34 -0.60 7.99 -4.01
CA LEU A 34 -0.38 7.57 -2.64
C LEU A 34 0.63 6.42 -2.61
N GLY A 35 1.17 6.14 -1.43
CA GLY A 35 2.01 5.00 -1.14
C GLY A 35 1.58 4.37 0.18
N LEU A 36 1.43 3.05 0.20
CA LEU A 36 1.29 2.29 1.43
C LEU A 36 2.67 1.77 1.82
N GLU A 37 3.29 2.43 2.80
CA GLU A 37 4.55 1.99 3.39
C GLU A 37 4.25 0.90 4.41
N VAL A 38 4.87 -0.26 4.25
CA VAL A 38 4.71 -1.41 5.13
C VAL A 38 6.08 -1.81 5.65
N ARG A 39 6.20 -1.96 6.97
CA ARG A 39 7.36 -2.48 7.66
C ARG A 39 7.01 -3.79 8.35
N LEU A 40 7.94 -4.72 8.30
CA LEU A 40 7.79 -6.08 8.81
C LEU A 40 8.87 -6.34 9.86
N GLU A 41 8.48 -6.89 11.00
CA GLU A 41 9.43 -7.37 11.99
C GLU A 41 10.36 -8.46 11.38
N PRO A 42 11.61 -8.59 11.85
CA PRO A 42 12.56 -9.56 11.30
C PRO A 42 11.98 -10.98 11.21
N GLY A 43 12.17 -11.62 10.05
CA GLY A 43 11.66 -12.96 9.76
C GLY A 43 10.26 -13.00 9.13
N TRP A 44 9.46 -11.93 9.27
CA TRP A 44 8.14 -11.83 8.65
C TRP A 44 8.20 -11.44 7.18
N LYS A 45 7.18 -11.87 6.43
CA LYS A 45 7.04 -11.64 5.00
C LYS A 45 5.61 -11.25 4.67
N THR A 46 5.44 -10.42 3.65
CA THR A 46 4.16 -10.16 2.99
C THR A 46 4.23 -10.60 1.54
N TYR A 47 3.08 -10.84 0.93
CA TYR A 47 3.01 -11.51 -0.36
C TYR A 47 2.94 -10.55 -1.55
N TRP A 48 3.43 -11.02 -2.69
CA TRP A 48 3.14 -10.40 -3.97
C TRP A 48 1.67 -10.64 -4.39
N ARG A 49 1.20 -9.96 -5.45
CA ARG A 49 -0.19 -10.06 -5.95
C ARG A 49 -0.65 -11.51 -6.13
N THR A 50 0.26 -12.36 -6.57
CA THR A 50 0.06 -13.80 -6.68
C THR A 50 1.00 -14.49 -5.69
N PRO A 51 0.55 -14.78 -4.45
CA PRO A 51 1.39 -15.36 -3.40
C PRO A 51 1.94 -16.77 -3.71
N GLY A 52 1.35 -17.45 -4.70
CA GLY A 52 1.39 -18.91 -4.79
C GLY A 52 0.32 -19.56 -3.89
N ASP A 53 0.45 -20.86 -3.62
CA ASP A 53 -0.58 -21.69 -2.98
C ASP A 53 -0.86 -21.39 -1.49
N ALA A 54 -0.11 -20.48 -0.84
CA ALA A 54 -0.08 -20.37 0.63
C ALA A 54 -0.39 -18.97 1.22
N GLY A 55 -0.76 -17.96 0.41
CA GLY A 55 -0.87 -16.58 0.91
C GLY A 55 -2.24 -15.93 0.78
N PHE A 56 -2.60 -15.13 1.77
CA PHE A 56 -3.68 -14.13 1.67
C PHE A 56 -3.06 -12.78 1.31
N ALA A 57 -3.43 -12.23 0.15
CA ALA A 57 -3.05 -10.86 -0.19
C ALA A 57 -3.70 -9.88 0.81
N PRO A 58 -2.99 -8.83 1.27
CA PRO A 58 -3.57 -7.83 2.12
C PRO A 58 -4.79 -7.19 1.42
N ARG A 59 -5.93 -7.19 2.10
CA ARG A 59 -7.12 -6.46 1.65
C ARG A 59 -7.09 -5.07 2.25
N LEU A 60 -7.11 -4.07 1.39
CA LEU A 60 -7.28 -2.68 1.79
C LEU A 60 -8.77 -2.38 1.73
N ASP A 61 -9.37 -2.12 2.89
CA ASP A 61 -10.74 -1.67 2.99
C ASP A 61 -10.74 -0.14 3.05
N TRP A 62 -11.46 0.47 2.13
CA TRP A 62 -11.58 1.92 1.97
C TRP A 62 -13.02 2.40 2.19
N SER A 63 -13.89 1.54 2.74
CA SER A 63 -15.32 1.82 2.90
C SER A 63 -15.62 3.05 3.77
N GLU A 64 -14.75 3.35 4.74
CA GLU A 64 -14.86 4.52 5.61
C GLU A 64 -14.28 5.79 4.98
N SER A 65 -13.66 5.71 3.80
CA SER A 65 -13.06 6.87 3.13
C SER A 65 -14.11 7.79 2.52
N ARG A 66 -13.94 9.10 2.69
CA ARG A 66 -14.75 10.12 2.03
C ARG A 66 -14.09 10.58 0.74
N ASN A 67 -14.94 10.83 -0.25
CA ASN A 67 -14.53 11.29 -1.57
C ASN A 67 -13.59 10.33 -2.34
N LEU A 68 -13.52 9.06 -1.97
CA LEU A 68 -12.73 8.05 -2.67
C LEU A 68 -13.63 7.17 -3.54
N LYS A 69 -13.40 7.17 -4.85
CA LYS A 69 -14.17 6.37 -5.81
C LYS A 69 -13.56 5.01 -6.09
N ALA A 70 -12.23 4.96 -6.24
CA ALA A 70 -11.50 3.75 -6.57
C ALA A 70 -10.04 3.86 -6.16
N THR A 71 -9.40 2.72 -5.90
CA THR A 71 -7.96 2.60 -5.68
C THR A 71 -7.38 1.49 -6.54
N GLU A 72 -6.17 1.73 -7.02
CA GLU A 72 -5.38 0.74 -7.74
C GLU A 72 -4.06 0.52 -6.99
N LEU A 73 -3.85 -0.68 -6.46
CA LEU A 73 -2.61 -1.07 -5.79
C LEU A 73 -1.60 -1.62 -6.82
N ILE A 74 -0.46 -0.96 -6.91
CA ILE A 74 0.66 -1.32 -7.77
C ILE A 74 1.65 -2.12 -6.94
N TYR A 75 2.15 -3.22 -7.51
CA TYR A 75 3.10 -4.09 -6.85
C TYR A 75 4.49 -3.86 -7.43
N PRO A 76 5.48 -3.43 -6.62
CA PRO A 76 6.88 -3.45 -7.02
C PRO A 76 7.35 -4.86 -7.41
N ALA A 77 8.55 -4.94 -7.98
CA ALA A 77 9.19 -6.22 -8.21
C ALA A 77 9.39 -6.96 -6.88
N PRO A 78 8.92 -8.22 -6.74
CA PRO A 78 9.04 -8.97 -5.50
C PRO A 78 10.42 -9.63 -5.37
N HIS A 79 10.73 -10.06 -4.16
CA HIS A 79 11.80 -11.03 -3.88
C HIS A 79 11.24 -12.45 -3.98
N ARG A 80 12.13 -13.43 -4.28
CA ARG A 80 11.81 -14.86 -4.22
C ARG A 80 12.33 -15.45 -2.91
N PHE A 81 11.50 -16.27 -2.27
CA PHE A 81 11.84 -16.97 -1.04
C PHE A 81 11.41 -18.42 -1.11
N THR A 82 12.22 -19.32 -0.55
CA THR A 82 11.81 -20.69 -0.28
C THR A 82 11.23 -20.75 1.14
N VAL A 83 9.95 -21.08 1.28
CA VAL A 83 9.26 -21.25 2.56
C VAL A 83 8.66 -22.64 2.62
N LEU A 84 9.08 -23.44 3.61
CA LEU A 84 8.64 -24.84 3.77
C LEU A 84 8.83 -25.70 2.50
N GLY A 85 9.86 -25.41 1.71
CA GLY A 85 10.15 -26.11 0.45
C GLY A 85 9.37 -25.60 -0.77
N PHE A 86 8.54 -24.56 -0.61
CA PHE A 86 7.80 -23.93 -1.70
C PHE A 86 8.40 -22.58 -2.06
N GLU A 87 8.50 -22.32 -3.37
CA GLU A 87 8.89 -21.02 -3.89
C GLU A 87 7.74 -20.03 -3.76
N THR A 88 8.02 -18.88 -3.14
CA THR A 88 7.06 -17.81 -2.89
C THR A 88 7.64 -16.49 -3.37
N ALA A 89 6.77 -15.59 -3.84
CA ALA A 89 7.15 -14.23 -4.22
C ALA A 89 6.53 -13.24 -3.24
N GLY A 90 7.32 -12.30 -2.73
CA GLY A 90 6.85 -11.34 -1.74
C GLY A 90 7.88 -10.29 -1.35
N TYR A 91 7.75 -9.79 -0.13
CA TYR A 91 8.61 -8.75 0.43
C TYR A 91 8.89 -9.03 1.91
N ASP A 92 10.06 -8.60 2.35
CA ASP A 92 10.56 -8.67 3.72
C ASP A 92 11.12 -7.29 4.15
N ALA A 93 11.24 -7.07 5.46
CA ALA A 93 11.69 -5.82 6.11
C ALA A 93 10.85 -4.57 5.81
N GLU A 94 10.79 -4.12 4.55
CA GLU A 94 10.07 -2.91 4.14
C GLU A 94 9.63 -2.98 2.67
N VAL A 95 8.43 -2.47 2.38
CA VAL A 95 7.94 -2.28 1.01
C VAL A 95 7.03 -1.05 0.95
N LEU A 96 7.17 -0.27 -0.12
CA LEU A 96 6.25 0.82 -0.46
C LEU A 96 5.41 0.39 -1.67
N PHE A 97 4.11 0.17 -1.45
CA PHE A 97 3.18 -0.11 -2.54
C PHE A 97 2.59 1.20 -3.09
N PRO A 98 2.85 1.56 -4.35
CA PRO A 98 2.19 2.72 -4.94
C PRO A 98 0.69 2.46 -5.09
N ILE A 99 -0.11 3.48 -4.77
CA ILE A 99 -1.56 3.46 -4.89
C ILE A 99 -1.95 4.63 -5.78
N ALA A 100 -2.74 4.35 -6.83
CA ALA A 100 -3.42 5.39 -7.57
C ALA A 100 -4.86 5.52 -7.06
N ALA A 101 -5.12 6.59 -6.29
CA ALA A 101 -6.45 6.88 -5.76
C ALA A 101 -7.22 7.79 -6.70
N THR A 102 -8.47 7.44 -7.01
CA THR A 102 -9.36 8.26 -7.85
C THR A 102 -10.39 8.94 -6.95
N PRO A 103 -10.42 10.27 -6.87
CA PRO A 103 -11.44 10.96 -6.10
C PRO A 103 -12.82 10.84 -6.77
N ALA A 104 -13.89 10.85 -5.98
CA ALA A 104 -15.26 10.92 -6.51
C ALA A 104 -15.57 12.33 -7.05
N GLU A 105 -15.05 13.34 -6.37
CA GLU A 105 -15.12 14.75 -6.69
C GLU A 105 -13.69 15.34 -6.72
N PRO A 106 -13.12 15.60 -7.91
CA PRO A 106 -11.83 16.28 -8.05
C PRO A 106 -11.81 17.63 -7.31
N GLY A 107 -10.65 18.04 -6.82
CA GLY A 107 -10.49 19.30 -6.06
C GLY A 107 -10.88 19.23 -4.58
N LYS A 108 -11.62 18.21 -4.14
CA LYS A 108 -11.94 18.00 -2.72
C LYS A 108 -10.92 17.09 -2.03
N PRO A 109 -10.69 17.25 -0.71
CA PRO A 109 -9.85 16.34 0.07
C PRO A 109 -10.34 14.88 0.02
N LEU A 110 -9.40 13.95 0.25
CA LEU A 110 -9.67 12.56 0.62
C LEU A 110 -9.56 12.47 2.14
N ASP A 111 -10.58 11.90 2.81
CA ASP A 111 -10.53 11.60 4.25
C ASP A 111 -10.74 10.10 4.51
#